data_AF-A0A1B7W967-F1
#
_entry.id   AF-A0A1B7W967-F1
#
_cell.length_a   1.000
_cell.length_b   1.000
_cell.length_c   1.000
_cell.angle_alpha   90.00
_cell.angle_beta   90.00
_cell.angle_gamma   90.00
#
_symmetry.space_group_name_H-M   'P 1'
#
loop_
_entity.id
_entity.type
_entity.pdbx_description
1 polymer ?
#
loop_
_entity_poly.entity_id
_entity_poly.type
_entity_poly.pdbx_seq_one_letter_code
_entity_poly.pdbx_strand_id
1 'polypeptide(L)' 'MVKKELWFIAEGEDGSNYWVRKKGRSIYISGPNGHEHLCHASVTNQDKVKSEILIVFRTKVVNIKQP' A
#
# COMPACT_ATOMS: atom_id res chain seq x y z
N MET A 1 2.69 -22.47 -2.31
CA MET A 1 2.42 -21.22 -1.55
C MET A 1 2.63 -20.03 -2.47
N VAL A 2 1.61 -19.22 -2.73
CA VAL A 2 1.78 -17.97 -3.50
C VAL A 2 2.40 -16.93 -2.57
N LYS A 3 3.63 -16.48 -2.86
CA LYS A 3 4.33 -15.44 -2.09
C LYS A 3 3.73 -14.07 -2.40
N LYS A 4 3.79 -13.17 -1.42
CA LYS A 4 3.43 -11.75 -1.63
C LYS A 4 4.59 -11.08 -2.37
N GLU A 5 4.31 -10.53 -3.54
CA GLU A 5 5.31 -9.81 -4.35
C GLU A 5 5.22 -8.32 -4.05
N LEU A 6 6.38 -7.66 -3.88
CA LEU A 6 6.41 -6.22 -3.73
C LEU A 6 5.98 -5.59 -5.05
N TRP A 7 4.95 -4.76 -5.01
CA TRP A 7 4.46 -4.06 -6.18
C TRP A 7 5.07 -2.67 -6.30
N PHE A 8 5.04 -1.88 -5.22
CA PHE A 8 5.71 -0.57 -5.12
C PHE A 8 5.78 -0.12 -3.66
N ILE A 9 6.51 0.95 -3.41
CA ILE A 9 6.55 1.64 -2.11
C ILE A 9 5.91 3.01 -2.29
N ALA A 10 4.94 3.33 -1.43
CA ALA A 10 4.34 4.66 -1.35
C ALA A 10 4.99 5.46 -0.23
N GLU A 11 5.34 6.71 -0.49
CA GLU A 11 5.87 7.64 0.50
C GLU A 11 4.75 8.60 0.94
N GLY A 12 4.52 8.65 2.24
CA GLY A 12 3.56 9.55 2.86
C GLY A 12 4.11 10.97 3.02
N GLU A 13 3.22 11.94 3.15
CA GLU A 13 3.58 13.34 3.45
C GLU A 13 4.26 13.50 4.82
N ASP A 14 4.07 12.51 5.71
CA ASP A 14 4.72 12.39 7.02
C ASP A 14 6.14 11.79 6.94
N GLY A 15 6.62 11.46 5.72
CA GLY A 15 7.90 10.79 5.49
C GLY A 15 7.87 9.28 5.71
N SER A 16 6.72 8.70 6.05
CA SER A 16 6.57 7.26 6.25
C SER A 16 6.56 6.50 4.92
N ASN A 17 7.12 5.28 4.93
CA ASN A 17 7.04 4.37 3.79
C ASN A 17 5.93 3.34 4.02
N TYR A 18 5.19 3.05 2.95
CA TYR A 18 4.13 2.04 2.91
C TYR A 18 4.44 1.02 1.82
N TRP A 19 4.66 -0.23 2.21
CA TRP A 19 5.01 -1.30 1.28
C TRP A 19 3.75 -1.94 0.74
N VAL A 20 3.53 -1.78 -0.57
CA VAL A 20 2.34 -2.30 -1.25
C VAL A 20 2.72 -3.61 -1.92
N ARG A 21 2.08 -4.71 -1.51
CA ARG A 21 2.35 -6.06 -2.01
C ARG A 21 1.12 -6.70 -2.63
N LYS A 22 1.33 -7.57 -3.62
CA LYS A 22 0.27 -8.34 -4.27
C LYS A 22 0.37 -9.83 -3.93
N LYS A 23 -0.79 -10.47 -3.79
CA LYS A 23 -0.94 -11.94 -3.77
C LYS A 23 -2.12 -12.30 -4.67
N GLY A 24 -1.85 -12.60 -5.93
CA GLY A 24 -2.91 -12.71 -6.95
C GLY A 24 -3.61 -11.35 -7.13
N ARG A 25 -4.93 -11.31 -6.91
CA ARG A 25 -5.74 -10.08 -6.99
C ARG A 25 -5.78 -9.28 -5.69
N SER A 26 -5.37 -9.87 -4.56
CA SER A 26 -5.36 -9.20 -3.26
C SER A 26 -4.17 -8.26 -3.14
N ILE A 27 -4.42 -7.06 -2.61
CA ILE A 27 -3.39 -6.04 -2.32
C ILE A 27 -3.28 -5.87 -0.81
N TYR A 28 -2.05 -5.81 -0.33
CA TYR A 28 -1.70 -5.61 1.07
C TYR A 28 -0.85 -4.36 1.19
N ILE A 29 -1.10 -3.55 2.23
CA ILE A 29 -0.33 -2.36 2.55
C ILE A 29 0.26 -2.56 3.93
N SER A 30 1.59 -2.59 4.05
CA SER A 30 2.28 -2.56 5.35
C SER A 30 2.72 -1.14 5.65
N GLY A 31 2.32 -0.60 6.80
CA GLY A 31 2.79 0.69 7.30
C GLY A 31 4.08 0.58 8.14
N PRO A 32 4.65 1.73 8.56
CA PRO A 32 5.92 1.79 9.28
C PRO A 32 5.89 1.08 10.65
N ASN A 33 4.74 1.02 11.31
CA ASN A 33 4.58 0.40 12.63
C ASN A 33 4.39 -1.13 12.56
N GLY A 34 4.64 -1.75 11.40
CA GLY A 34 4.39 -3.18 11.19
C GLY A 34 2.92 -3.56 11.02
N HIS A 35 1.99 -2.60 11.09
CA HIS A 35 0.57 -2.82 10.79
C HIS A 35 0.39 -3.13 9.30
N GLU A 36 -0.17 -4.30 8.99
CA GLU A 36 -0.54 -4.69 7.64
C GLU A 36 -2.06 -4.63 7.45
N HIS A 37 -2.49 -3.98 6.38
CA HIS A 37 -3.88 -3.88 5.96
C HIS A 37 -4.12 -4.67 4.67
N LEU A 38 -5.14 -5.51 4.66
CA LEU A 38 -5.66 -6.14 3.44
C LEU A 38 -6.68 -5.18 2.80
N CYS A 39 -6.38 -4.71 1.60
CA CYS A 39 -7.23 -3.76 0.89
C CYS A 39 -8.58 -4.37 0.51
N HIS A 40 -9.61 -3.52 0.43
CA HIS A 40 -10.88 -3.90 -0.16
C HIS A 40 -10.69 -4.37 -1.62
N ALA A 41 -11.52 -5.33 -2.07
CA ALA A 41 -11.40 -5.94 -3.40
C ALA A 41 -11.55 -4.94 -4.57
N SER A 42 -12.13 -3.76 -4.33
CA SER A 42 -12.24 -2.68 -5.32
C SER A 42 -10.93 -1.94 -5.57
N VAL A 43 -9.93 -2.08 -4.68
CA VAL A 43 -8.60 -1.49 -4.83
C VAL A 43 -7.84 -2.32 -5.85
N THR A 44 -7.61 -1.76 -7.03
CA THR A 44 -7.03 -2.49 -8.18
C THR A 44 -5.90 -1.73 -8.87
N ASN A 45 -5.73 -0.45 -8.57
CA ASN A 45 -4.74 0.44 -9.18
C ASN A 45 -4.09 1.35 -8.12
N GLN A 46 -3.04 2.07 -8.52
CA GLN A 46 -2.26 2.90 -7.59
C GLN A 46 -3.09 4.03 -6.96
N ASP A 47 -3.99 4.68 -7.70
CA ASP A 47 -4.79 5.78 -7.16
C ASP A 47 -5.76 5.33 -6.06
N LYS A 48 -6.35 4.13 -6.24
CA LYS A 48 -7.15 3.52 -5.18
C LYS A 48 -6.30 3.09 -3.98
N VAL A 49 -5.07 2.63 -4.20
CA VAL A 49 -4.13 2.35 -3.09
C VAL A 49 -3.80 3.63 -2.32
N LYS A 50 -3.54 4.75 -3.00
CA LYS A 50 -3.32 6.05 -2.31
C LYS A 50 -4.53 6.45 -1.46
N SER A 51 -5.74 6.26 -2.00
CA SER A 51 -6.98 6.53 -1.28
C SER A 51 -7.14 5.61 -0.05
N GLU A 52 -6.81 4.33 -0.21
CA GLU A 52 -6.82 3.36 0.90
C GLU A 52 -5.82 3.76 1.99
N ILE A 53 -4.61 4.19 1.62
CA ILE A 53 -3.58 4.66 2.57
C ILE A 53 -4.09 5.87 3.35
N LEU A 54 -4.72 6.83 2.68
CA LEU A 54 -5.32 7.99 3.33
C LEU A 54 -6.41 7.60 4.33
N ILE A 55 -7.27 6.65 3.97
CA ILE A 55 -8.41 6.24 4.82
C ILE A 55 -7.92 5.45 6.03
N VAL A 56 -7.04 4.48 5.82
CA VAL A 56 -6.65 3.49 6.83
C VAL A 56 -5.51 4.00 7.71
N PHE A 57 -4.50 4.60 7.10
CA PHE A 57 -3.29 5.05 7.80
C PHE A 57 -3.28 6.55 8.07
N ARG A 58 -4.30 7.30 7.60
CA ARG A 58 -4.47 8.74 7.83
C ARG A 58 -3.32 9.58 7.28
N THR A 59 -2.74 9.13 6.18
CA THR A 59 -1.59 9.79 5.54
C THR A 59 -1.80 9.94 4.05
N LYS A 60 -1.55 11.13 3.50
CA LYS A 60 -1.56 11.35 2.05
C LYS A 60 -0.27 10.83 1.42
N VAL A 61 -0.38 10.12 0.30
CA VAL A 61 0.78 9.69 -0.49
C VAL A 61 1.27 10.84 -1.37
N VAL A 62 2.57 11.15 -1.27
CA VAL A 62 3.23 12.22 -2.04
C VAL A 62 4.14 11.68 -3.13
N ASN A 63 4.66 10.46 -2.98
CA ASN A 63 5.54 9.85 -3.99
C ASN A 63 5.33 8.33 -4.08
N ILE A 64 5.71 7.74 -5.22
CA ILE A 64 5.70 6.29 -5.44
C ILE A 64 7.06 5.88 -6.00
N LYS A 65 7.65 4.84 -5.41
CA LYS A 65 8.91 4.22 -5.85
C LYS A 65 8.63 2.83 -6.40
N GLN A 66 9.02 2.58 -7.64
CA GLN A 66 8.99 1.24 -8.22
C GLN A 66 10.19 0.43 -7.67
N PRO A 67 10.04 -0.90 -7.53
CA PRO A 67 11.14 -1.78 -7.16
C PRO A 67 12.27 -1.80 -8.20
#